data_AF-A0A2D4Q036-F1
#
_entry.id   AF-A0A2D4Q036-F1
#
_cell.length_a   1.000
_cell.length_b   1.000
_cell.length_c   1.000
_cell.angle_alpha   90.00
_cell.angle_beta   90.00
_cell.angle_gamma   90.00
#
_symmetry.space_group_name_H-M   'P 1'
#
loop_
_entity.id
_entity.type
_entity.pdbx_description
1 polymer ?
#
loop_
_entity_poly.entity_id
_entity_poly.type
_entity_poly.pdbx_seq_one_letter_code
_entity_poly.pdbx_strand_id
1 'polypeptide(L)'
;GSQIIPQALYLSNMLKAVKIRELMSEDLVKCNNGIIQHFKTMHRYTIEMFRMCHFCPPFQKLLQKSIIDQATQNSLEHQKKLNWCREVKKLMPLKTNGDGNCLMHAASQYMWGVQDVDLLLRKTLFTVLKEGDT
;
A
#
# COMPACT_ATOMS: atom_id res chain seq x y z
N GLY A 1 9.59 -23.38 -10.38
CA GLY A 1 8.33 -23.88 -9.79
C GLY A 1 7.28 -22.80 -9.93
N SER A 2 6.16 -23.12 -10.56
CA SER A 2 5.07 -22.19 -10.86
C SER A 2 4.63 -21.44 -9.61
N GLN A 3 4.57 -20.12 -9.67
CA GLN A 3 4.23 -19.30 -8.52
C GLN A 3 2.70 -19.32 -8.32
N ILE A 4 2.23 -20.14 -7.37
CA ILE A 4 0.80 -20.40 -7.17
C ILE A 4 0.09 -19.22 -6.48
N ILE A 5 0.76 -18.54 -5.56
CA ILE A 5 0.18 -17.41 -4.80
C ILE A 5 0.68 -16.09 -5.41
N PRO A 6 -0.23 -15.14 -5.73
CA PRO A 6 0.14 -13.83 -6.24
C PRO A 6 1.08 -13.07 -5.29
N GLN A 7 1.98 -12.27 -5.85
CA GLN A 7 2.97 -11.53 -5.06
C GLN A 7 2.45 -10.19 -4.49
N ALA A 8 1.22 -9.81 -4.83
CA ALA A 8 0.58 -8.59 -4.35
C ALA A 8 -0.92 -8.83 -4.21
N LEU A 9 -1.55 -8.13 -3.26
CA LEU A 9 -2.98 -8.30 -2.95
C LEU A 9 -3.86 -8.01 -4.17
N TYR A 10 -3.56 -6.94 -4.91
CA TYR A 10 -4.35 -6.51 -6.06
C TYR A 10 -4.33 -7.52 -7.24
N LEU A 11 -3.31 -8.37 -7.32
CA LEU A 11 -3.22 -9.42 -8.35
C LEU A 11 -4.23 -10.55 -8.12
N SER A 12 -4.84 -10.65 -6.93
CA SER A 12 -5.93 -11.62 -6.67
C SER A 12 -7.20 -11.28 -7.48
N ASN A 13 -7.40 -10.00 -7.84
CA ASN A 13 -8.51 -9.55 -8.65
C ASN A 13 -8.17 -8.22 -9.34
N MET A 14 -7.65 -8.32 -10.55
CA MET A 14 -7.23 -7.14 -11.33
C MET A 14 -8.39 -6.21 -11.70
N LEU A 15 -9.58 -6.76 -11.96
CA LEU A 15 -10.77 -5.96 -12.27
C LEU A 15 -11.17 -5.07 -11.08
N LYS A 16 -11.17 -5.64 -9.87
CA LYS A 16 -11.41 -4.88 -8.64
C LYS A 16 -10.33 -3.82 -8.42
N ALA A 17 -9.07 -4.16 -8.67
CA ALA A 17 -7.96 -3.23 -8.53
C ALA A 17 -8.07 -2.03 -9.50
N VAL A 18 -8.46 -2.27 -10.76
CA VAL A 18 -8.74 -1.21 -11.74
C VAL A 18 -9.86 -0.32 -11.23
N LYS A 19 -10.97 -0.92 -10.77
CA LYS A 19 -12.12 -0.13 -10.28
C LYS A 19 -11.77 0.78 -9.10
N ILE A 20 -10.93 0.30 -8.18
CA ILE A 20 -10.44 1.11 -7.05
C ILE A 20 -9.67 2.33 -7.56
N ARG A 21 -8.78 2.17 -8.56
CA ARG A 21 -7.98 3.29 -9.09
C ARG A 21 -8.82 4.31 -9.86
N GLU A 22 -9.87 3.87 -10.56
CA GLU A 22 -10.87 4.78 -11.16
C GLU A 22 -11.54 5.63 -10.08
N LEU A 23 -12.03 5.00 -9.01
CA LEU A 23 -12.68 5.70 -7.90
C LEU A 23 -11.73 6.68 -7.19
N MET A 24 -10.45 6.33 -7.05
CA MET A 24 -9.43 7.25 -6.52
C MET A 24 -9.35 8.53 -7.36
N SER A 25 -9.36 8.41 -8.68
CA SER A 25 -9.32 9.57 -9.58
C SER A 25 -10.58 10.42 -9.46
N GLU A 26 -11.74 9.80 -9.29
CA GLU A 26 -13.04 10.49 -9.14
C GLU A 26 -13.18 11.20 -7.78
N ASP A 27 -12.57 10.66 -6.72
CA ASP A 27 -12.64 11.20 -5.36
C ASP A 27 -11.69 12.38 -5.13
N LEU A 28 -10.72 12.61 -6.03
CA LEU A 28 -9.77 13.71 -5.93
C LEU A 28 -10.42 15.06 -6.26
N VAL A 29 -10.36 16.00 -5.32
CA VAL A 29 -10.88 17.36 -5.46
C VAL A 29 -9.80 18.30 -5.94
N LYS A 30 -10.07 19.00 -7.04
CA LYS A 30 -9.32 20.20 -7.43
C LYS A 30 -10.06 21.43 -6.90
N CYS A 31 -9.36 22.27 -6.15
CA CYS A 31 -9.93 23.48 -5.57
C CYS A 31 -9.44 24.70 -6.34
N ASN A 32 -10.36 25.63 -6.67
CA ASN A 32 -10.04 26.85 -7.43
C ASN A 32 -9.76 28.06 -6.52
N ASN A 33 -9.81 27.88 -5.20
CA ASN A 33 -9.71 28.94 -4.19
C ASN A 33 -8.39 28.90 -3.40
N GLY A 34 -7.33 28.31 -3.97
CA GLY A 34 -6.01 28.19 -3.33
C GLY A 34 -5.88 27.05 -2.31
N ILE A 35 -6.95 26.29 -2.03
CA ILE A 35 -6.86 25.11 -1.17
C ILE A 35 -6.14 23.98 -1.91
N ILE A 36 -5.25 23.26 -1.21
CA ILE A 36 -4.55 22.09 -1.74
C ILE A 36 -5.52 21.01 -2.25
N GLN A 37 -5.18 20.37 -3.37
CA GLN A 37 -5.92 19.22 -3.88
C GLN A 37 -5.94 18.08 -2.85
N HIS A 38 -7.11 17.49 -2.62
CA HIS A 38 -7.29 16.48 -1.57
C HIS A 38 -8.39 15.48 -1.95
N PHE A 39 -8.41 14.32 -1.28
CA PHE A 39 -9.45 13.30 -1.45
C PHE A 39 -10.69 13.63 -0.62
N LYS A 40 -11.91 13.49 -1.16
CA LYS A 40 -13.16 13.72 -0.39
C LYS A 40 -13.36 12.67 0.69
N THR A 41 -13.19 11.40 0.35
CA THR A 41 -13.60 10.28 1.22
C THR A 41 -12.58 9.15 1.27
N MET A 42 -11.84 8.92 0.17
CA MET A 42 -11.02 7.73 0.05
C MET A 42 -9.82 7.71 1.00
N HIS A 43 -9.37 8.86 1.48
CA HIS A 43 -8.32 8.97 2.51
C HIS A 43 -8.68 8.30 3.86
N ARG A 44 -9.94 7.91 4.07
CA ARG A 44 -10.44 7.31 5.31
C ARG A 44 -10.36 5.79 5.35
N TYR A 45 -10.04 5.15 4.23
CA TYR A 45 -9.94 3.69 4.17
C TYR A 45 -8.62 3.19 4.77
N THR A 46 -8.63 1.97 5.27
CA THR A 46 -7.45 1.30 5.83
C THR A 46 -7.53 -0.19 5.54
N ILE A 47 -6.40 -0.76 5.13
CA ILE A 47 -6.24 -2.20 4.90
C ILE A 47 -5.63 -2.84 6.14
N GLU A 48 -6.29 -3.89 6.64
CA GLU A 48 -5.69 -4.83 7.59
C GLU A 48 -5.41 -6.17 6.88
N MET A 49 -4.28 -6.78 7.21
CA MET A 49 -3.94 -8.11 6.71
C MET A 49 -4.76 -9.20 7.38
N PHE A 50 -5.18 -10.20 6.59
CA PHE A 50 -5.86 -11.38 7.13
C PHE A 50 -4.93 -12.20 8.06
N ARG A 51 -5.54 -12.89 9.02
CA ARG A 51 -4.81 -13.74 9.96
C ARG A 51 -4.24 -14.96 9.24
N MET A 52 -2.95 -15.23 9.41
CA MET A 52 -2.27 -16.40 8.84
C MET A 52 -2.10 -17.56 9.82
N CYS A 53 -2.33 -17.35 11.11
CA CYS A 53 -2.05 -18.33 12.17
C CYS A 53 -2.88 -19.63 12.08
N HIS A 54 -3.98 -19.63 11.34
CA HIS A 54 -4.83 -20.81 11.16
C HIS A 54 -4.29 -21.80 10.11
N PHE A 55 -3.29 -21.40 9.31
CA PHE A 55 -2.68 -22.28 8.31
C PHE A 55 -1.53 -23.10 8.89
N CYS A 56 -1.15 -24.20 8.24
CA CYS A 56 0.02 -24.97 8.66
C CYS A 56 1.34 -24.18 8.42
N PRO A 57 2.40 -24.41 9.22
CA PRO A 57 3.63 -23.61 9.13
C PRO A 57 4.28 -23.53 7.73
N PRO A 58 4.31 -24.60 6.91
CA PRO A 58 4.82 -24.50 5.54
C PRO A 58 4.02 -23.53 4.66
N PHE A 59 2.69 -23.52 4.79
CA PHE A 59 1.83 -22.61 4.02
C PHE A 59 1.91 -21.17 4.52
N GLN A 60 2.04 -20.96 5.84
CA GLN A 60 2.32 -19.63 6.40
C GLN A 60 3.59 -19.03 5.80
N LYS A 61 4.68 -19.81 5.72
CA LYS A 61 5.94 -19.38 5.11
C LYS A 61 5.77 -19.06 3.62
N LEU A 62 4.97 -19.85 2.90
CA LEU A 62 4.66 -19.59 1.50
C LEU A 62 3.92 -18.25 1.33
N LEU A 63 2.88 -18.00 2.12
CA LEU A 63 2.15 -16.73 2.14
C LEU A 63 3.07 -15.56 2.45
N GLN A 64 3.84 -15.65 3.54
CA GLN A 64 4.78 -14.59 3.94
C GLN A 64 5.78 -14.30 2.81
N LYS A 65 6.40 -15.33 2.23
CA LYS A 65 7.33 -15.17 1.11
C LYS A 65 6.69 -14.53 -0.12
N SER A 66 5.40 -14.76 -0.36
CA SER A 66 4.71 -14.20 -1.52
C SER A 66 4.42 -12.71 -1.36
N ILE A 67 3.87 -12.28 -0.21
CA ILE A 67 3.29 -10.94 -0.07
C ILE A 67 4.03 -10.00 0.91
N ILE A 68 4.88 -10.52 1.79
CA ILE A 68 5.60 -9.72 2.79
C ILE A 68 7.02 -9.42 2.30
N ASP A 69 7.49 -8.19 2.52
CA ASP A 69 8.89 -7.84 2.35
C ASP A 69 9.68 -8.32 3.57
N GLN A 70 10.22 -9.53 3.44
CA GLN A 70 10.95 -10.18 4.52
C GLN A 70 12.26 -9.46 4.87
N ALA A 71 12.90 -8.80 3.90
CA ALA A 71 14.16 -8.09 4.14
C ALA A 71 13.91 -6.86 5.03
N THR A 72 12.92 -6.04 4.66
CA THR A 72 12.50 -4.88 5.45
C THR A 72 11.98 -5.31 6.82
N GLN A 73 11.15 -6.35 6.88
CA GLN A 73 10.64 -6.87 8.15
C GLN A 73 11.77 -7.27 9.10
N ASN A 74 12.69 -8.12 8.63
CA ASN A 74 13.77 -8.65 9.44
C ASN A 74 14.72 -7.52 9.91
N SER A 75 15.04 -6.57 9.03
CA SER A 75 15.91 -5.44 9.36
C SER A 75 15.32 -4.56 10.47
N LEU A 76 14.04 -4.20 10.35
CA LEU A 76 13.36 -3.33 11.32
C LEU A 76 13.07 -4.04 12.66
N GLU A 77 12.70 -5.32 12.63
CA GLU A 77 12.49 -6.13 13.85
C GLU A 77 13.82 -6.34 14.58
N HIS A 78 14.92 -6.64 13.86
CA HIS A 78 16.25 -6.82 14.45
C HIS A 78 16.76 -5.54 15.14
N GLN A 79 16.50 -4.36 14.55
CA GLN A 79 16.84 -3.07 15.14
C GLN A 79 15.86 -2.62 16.24
N LYS A 80 14.87 -3.45 16.61
CA LYS A 80 13.80 -3.10 17.56
C LYS A 80 13.02 -1.83 17.19
N LYS A 81 12.90 -1.54 15.88
CA LYS A 81 12.09 -0.42 15.36
C LYS A 81 10.68 -0.85 14.97
N LEU A 82 10.49 -2.12 14.63
CA LEU A 82 9.20 -2.71 14.29
C LEU A 82 8.88 -3.87 15.25
N ASN A 83 7.61 -3.96 15.68
CA ASN A 83 7.09 -5.07 16.51
C ASN A 83 7.88 -5.36 17.81
N TRP A 84 8.54 -4.34 18.37
CA TRP A 84 9.34 -4.49 19.60
C TRP A 84 8.47 -4.52 20.86
N CYS A 85 7.31 -3.84 20.85
CA CYS A 85 6.35 -3.83 21.94
C CYS A 85 5.40 -5.03 21.81
N ARG A 86 5.34 -5.87 22.85
CA ARG A 86 4.53 -7.10 22.85
C ARG A 86 3.04 -6.86 23.13
N GLU A 87 2.69 -5.66 23.60
CA GLU A 87 1.33 -5.29 24.00
C GLU A 87 0.48 -4.78 22.82
N VAL A 88 1.10 -4.52 21.67
CA VAL A 88 0.43 -3.97 20.48
C VAL A 88 0.36 -4.99 19.34
N LYS A 89 -0.58 -4.77 18.40
CA LYS A 89 -0.75 -5.63 17.23
C LYS A 89 0.52 -5.64 16.36
N LYS A 90 0.88 -6.82 15.84
CA LYS A 90 1.98 -7.01 14.91
C LYS A 90 1.67 -6.35 13.55
N LEU A 91 2.61 -5.55 13.06
CA LEU A 91 2.59 -4.97 11.72
C LEU A 91 3.46 -5.79 10.76
N MET A 92 3.07 -5.84 9.48
CA MET A 92 3.78 -6.61 8.45
C MET A 92 4.00 -5.72 7.21
N PRO A 93 5.25 -5.52 6.76
CA PRO A 93 5.52 -4.71 5.57
C PRO A 93 5.14 -5.50 4.32
N LEU A 94 4.14 -5.03 3.57
CA LEU A 94 3.80 -5.60 2.28
C LEU A 94 4.88 -5.30 1.25
N LYS A 95 5.05 -6.19 0.28
CA LYS A 95 5.91 -5.90 -0.88
C LYS A 95 5.36 -4.71 -1.66
N THR A 96 6.29 -3.85 -2.07
CA THR A 96 6.03 -2.63 -2.83
C THR A 96 7.01 -2.58 -4.01
N ASN A 97 6.57 -2.06 -5.16
CA ASN A 97 7.45 -1.95 -6.32
C ASN A 97 8.56 -0.91 -6.07
N GLY A 98 9.77 -1.22 -6.52
CA GLY A 98 10.98 -0.40 -6.36
C GLY A 98 11.31 0.44 -7.59
N ASP A 99 10.32 1.04 -8.24
CA ASP A 99 10.47 1.80 -9.50
C ASP A 99 10.74 3.31 -9.31
N GLY A 100 10.99 3.73 -8.07
CA GLY A 100 11.16 5.15 -7.71
C GLY A 100 9.85 5.86 -7.35
N ASN A 101 8.70 5.18 -7.34
CA ASN A 101 7.41 5.69 -6.84
C ASN A 101 6.95 4.98 -5.55
N CYS A 102 7.84 4.26 -4.88
CA CYS A 102 7.52 3.39 -3.75
C CYS A 102 6.79 4.08 -2.58
N LEU A 103 7.05 5.38 -2.33
CA LEU A 103 6.31 6.15 -1.32
C LEU A 103 4.80 6.16 -1.63
N MET A 104 4.45 6.48 -2.87
CA MET A 104 3.05 6.53 -3.31
C MET A 104 2.43 5.14 -3.39
N HIS A 105 3.21 4.14 -3.81
CA HIS A 105 2.76 2.76 -3.80
C HIS A 105 2.45 2.26 -2.39
N ALA A 106 3.31 2.53 -1.40
CA ALA A 106 3.12 2.12 -0.02
C ALA A 106 1.90 2.81 0.62
N ALA A 107 1.76 4.13 0.42
CA ALA A 107 0.60 4.88 0.91
C ALA A 107 -0.71 4.39 0.29
N SER A 108 -0.73 4.18 -1.04
CA SER A 108 -1.88 3.64 -1.77
C SER A 108 -2.23 2.21 -1.31
N GLN A 109 -1.23 1.35 -1.08
CA GLN A 109 -1.45 -0.01 -0.60
C GLN A 109 -2.05 -0.01 0.82
N TYR A 110 -1.59 0.89 1.69
CA TYR A 110 -2.10 0.98 3.06
C TYR A 110 -3.58 1.38 3.11
N MET A 111 -4.00 2.34 2.28
CA MET A 111 -5.38 2.81 2.28
C MET A 111 -6.30 1.89 1.46
N TRP A 112 -5.85 1.41 0.30
CA TRP A 112 -6.74 0.84 -0.73
C TRP A 112 -6.31 -0.54 -1.25
N GLY A 113 -5.16 -1.06 -0.83
CA GLY A 113 -4.69 -2.39 -1.22
C GLY A 113 -4.17 -2.49 -2.67
N VAL A 114 -4.05 -1.35 -3.36
CA VAL A 114 -3.50 -1.23 -4.72
C VAL A 114 -2.24 -0.35 -4.69
N GLN A 115 -1.36 -0.50 -5.69
CA GLN A 115 -0.23 0.41 -5.85
C GLN A 115 -0.62 1.58 -6.78
N ASP A 116 0.05 2.73 -6.61
CA ASP A 116 -0.09 3.93 -7.46
C ASP A 116 0.49 3.75 -8.88
N VAL A 117 0.01 2.76 -9.62
CA VAL A 117 0.52 2.40 -10.97
C VAL A 117 0.10 3.41 -12.04
N ASP A 118 -1.03 4.09 -11.85
CA ASP A 118 -1.54 5.13 -12.77
C ASP A 118 -0.92 6.51 -12.47
N LEU A 119 -0.03 6.56 -11.45
CA LEU A 119 0.70 7.73 -10.98
C LEU A 119 -0.22 8.86 -10.49
N LEU A 120 -1.42 8.55 -9.99
CA LEU A 120 -2.38 9.55 -9.54
C LEU A 120 -1.82 10.33 -8.35
N LEU A 121 -1.35 9.64 -7.30
CA LEU A 121 -0.78 10.30 -6.12
C LEU A 121 0.49 11.05 -6.47
N ARG A 122 1.37 10.44 -7.29
CA ARG A 122 2.61 11.06 -7.75
C ARG A 122 2.37 12.35 -8.52
N LYS A 123 1.43 12.35 -9.47
CA LYS A 123 1.06 13.55 -10.25
C LYS A 123 0.41 14.61 -9.38
N THR A 124 -0.47 14.20 -8.46
CA THR A 124 -1.13 15.13 -7.52
C THR A 124 -0.09 15.86 -6.66
N LEU A 125 0.88 15.14 -6.08
CA LEU A 125 1.96 15.77 -5.32
C LEU A 125 2.76 16.75 -6.18
N PHE A 126 3.14 16.35 -7.39
CA PHE A 126 3.89 17.20 -8.31
C PHE A 126 3.12 18.48 -8.65
N THR A 127 1.85 18.35 -9.02
CA THR A 127 0.97 19.49 -9.33
C THR A 127 0.88 20.45 -8.15
N VAL A 128 0.63 19.94 -6.95
CA VAL A 128 0.57 20.77 -5.74
C VAL A 128 1.88 21.54 -5.50
N LEU A 129 3.04 20.90 -5.63
CA LEU A 129 4.32 21.56 -5.39
C LEU A 129 4.72 22.53 -6.51
N LYS A 130 4.23 22.32 -7.74
CA LYS A 130 4.53 23.16 -8.89
C LYS A 130 3.61 24.37 -9.00
N GLU A 131 2.33 24.19 -8.69
CA GLU A 131 1.27 25.17 -8.88
C GLU A 131 0.83 25.84 -7.57
N GLY A 132 1.22 25.30 -6.42
CA GLY A 132 0.96 25.93 -5.13
C GLY A 132 1.78 27.19 -4.95
N ASP A 133 1.18 28.23 -4.40
CA ASP A 133 1.87 29.47 -4.02
C ASP A 133 2.92 29.14 -2.93
N THR A 134 4.21 29.30 -3.24
CA THR A 134 5.30 29.35 -2.26
C THR A 134 5.46 30.74 -1.68
#